data_AF-A0A7S1XFU1-F1
#
_entry.id   AF-A0A7S1XFU1-F1
#
_cell.length_a   1.000
_cell.length_b   1.000
_cell.length_c   1.000
_cell.angle_alpha   90.00
_cell.angle_beta   90.00
_cell.angle_gamma   90.00
#
_symmetry.space_group_name_H-M   'P 1'
#
loop_
_entity.id
_entity.type
_entity.pdbx_description
1 polymer ?
#
loop_
_entity_poly.entity_id
_entity_poly.type
_entity_poly.pdbx_seq_one_letter_code
_entity_poly.pdbx_strand_id
1 'polypeptide(L)'
;TVSKTSGSAICSASDLARRLGDRVVVLKKGEKDIIASSSSDTIIQCDTQGSFRRCGGQGDVLSGVLAAFCAWYHRKDSLHSSAPEEDLGVSIAFASAHILRIASRKAFELKGRSMLASDVLSCVPEAFHTFLS
;
A
#
# COMPACT_ATOMS: atom_id res chain seq x y z
N THR A 1 -2.45 -17.11 6.12
CA THR A 1 -3.11 -17.64 7.34
C THR A 1 -4.09 -16.60 7.85
N VAL A 2 -5.35 -16.98 8.11
CA VAL A 2 -6.42 -16.03 8.51
C VAL A 2 -6.16 -15.52 9.93
N SER A 3 -5.33 -14.50 10.06
CA SER A 3 -5.19 -13.75 11.31
C SER A 3 -6.36 -12.77 11.45
N LYS A 4 -7.04 -12.83 12.61
CA LYS A 4 -8.15 -11.95 13.00
C LYS A 4 -7.71 -10.48 12.96
N THR A 5 -7.95 -9.80 11.86
CA THR A 5 -8.05 -8.35 11.84
C THR A 5 -9.36 -8.02 12.57
N SER A 6 -9.31 -7.24 13.65
CA SER A 6 -10.52 -6.90 14.40
C SER A 6 -11.55 -6.25 13.47
N GLY A 7 -12.81 -6.71 13.49
CA GLY A 7 -13.88 -6.16 12.63
C GLY A 7 -14.03 -4.64 12.76
N SER A 8 -13.65 -4.07 13.91
CA SER A 8 -13.56 -2.63 14.17
C SER A 8 -12.58 -1.90 13.22
N ALA A 9 -11.41 -2.48 12.94
CA ALA A 9 -10.41 -1.82 12.11
C ALA A 9 -10.84 -1.73 10.65
N ILE A 10 -11.54 -2.76 10.16
CA ILE A 10 -12.13 -2.81 8.83
C ILE A 10 -13.25 -1.78 8.71
N CYS A 11 -14.21 -1.82 9.65
CA CYS A 11 -15.33 -0.88 9.72
C CYS A 11 -14.85 0.58 9.72
N SER A 12 -13.80 0.89 10.47
CA SER A 12 -13.24 2.25 10.50
C SER A 12 -12.65 2.73 9.17
N ALA A 13 -12.10 1.83 8.34
CA ALA A 13 -11.45 2.24 7.08
C ALA A 13 -12.48 2.52 5.98
N SER A 14 -13.50 1.67 5.85
CA SER A 14 -14.60 1.89 4.92
C SER A 14 -15.47 3.09 5.32
N ASP A 15 -15.79 3.23 6.61
CA ASP A 15 -16.53 4.38 7.10
C ASP A 15 -15.77 5.69 6.87
N LEU A 16 -14.45 5.68 7.06
CA LEU A 16 -13.61 6.84 6.76
C LEU A 16 -13.63 7.16 5.27
N ALA A 17 -13.49 6.17 4.39
CA ALA A 17 -13.51 6.38 2.94
C ALA A 17 -14.83 7.04 2.50
N ARG A 18 -15.99 6.51 2.93
CA ARG A 18 -17.31 7.08 2.61
C ARG A 18 -17.51 8.50 3.15
N ARG A 19 -16.96 8.80 4.34
CA ARG A 19 -17.07 10.13 4.95
C ARG A 19 -16.18 11.18 4.28
N LEU A 20 -15.04 10.78 3.71
CA LEU A 20 -14.12 11.70 3.04
C LEU A 20 -14.61 12.12 1.65
N GLY A 21 -15.50 11.34 1.04
CA GLY A 21 -16.19 11.70 -0.19
C GLY A 21 -16.17 10.60 -1.24
N ASP A 22 -16.72 10.91 -2.40
CA ASP A 22 -16.76 9.99 -3.53
C ASP A 22 -15.35 9.76 -4.10
N ARG A 23 -15.11 8.53 -4.58
CA ARG A 23 -13.85 8.10 -5.23
C ARG A 23 -12.63 8.19 -4.33
N VAL A 24 -12.80 7.99 -3.02
CA VAL A 24 -11.69 7.95 -2.05
C VAL A 24 -11.28 6.52 -1.76
N VAL A 25 -9.97 6.24 -1.81
CA VAL A 25 -9.38 4.99 -1.34
C VAL A 25 -8.56 5.26 -0.08
N VAL A 26 -8.88 4.54 0.99
CA VAL A 26 -8.17 4.59 2.27
C VAL A 26 -7.26 3.37 2.38
N LEU A 27 -5.95 3.60 2.42
CA LEU A 27 -4.94 2.62 2.82
C LEU A 27 -4.61 2.85 4.30
N LYS A 28 -5.19 2.03 5.17
CA LYS A 28 -4.94 2.05 6.61
C LYS A 28 -3.81 1.09 6.96
N LYS A 29 -2.64 1.65 7.31
CA LYS A 29 -1.46 0.88 7.72
C LYS A 29 -1.66 0.18 9.06
N GLY A 30 -1.13 -1.03 9.18
CA GLY A 30 -1.23 -1.83 10.42
C GLY A 30 -0.23 -2.97 10.47
N GLU A 31 -0.51 -3.95 11.35
CA GLU A 31 0.11 -5.28 11.26
C GLU A 31 -0.15 -5.88 9.87
N LYS A 32 -1.40 -5.75 9.43
CA LYS A 32 -1.87 -5.93 8.06
C LYS A 32 -2.40 -4.60 7.58
N ASP A 33 -2.12 -4.26 6.33
CA ASP A 33 -2.64 -3.03 5.76
C ASP A 33 -4.04 -3.31 5.20
N ILE A 34 -5.00 -2.45 5.53
CA ILE A 34 -6.40 -2.54 5.11
C ILE A 34 -6.62 -1.48 4.03
N ILE A 35 -7.25 -1.86 2.93
CA ILE A 35 -7.56 -0.99 1.80
C ILE A 35 -9.07 -1.01 1.59
N ALA A 36 -9.70 0.15 1.64
CA ALA A 36 -11.14 0.33 1.48
C ALA A 36 -11.44 1.46 0.49
N SER A 37 -12.41 1.25 -0.40
CA SER A 37 -12.93 2.27 -1.31
C SER A 37 -14.20 2.90 -0.73
N SER A 38 -14.49 4.17 -1.07
CA SER A 38 -15.75 4.82 -0.73
C SER A 38 -16.96 4.25 -1.49
N SER A 39 -16.72 3.66 -2.66
CA SER A 39 -17.76 3.24 -3.61
C SER A 39 -17.99 1.72 -3.66
N SER A 40 -17.22 0.95 -2.89
CA SER A 40 -17.35 -0.51 -2.78
C SER A 40 -17.24 -0.96 -1.33
N ASP A 41 -18.07 -1.94 -0.96
CA ASP A 41 -18.00 -2.61 0.34
C ASP A 41 -16.88 -3.67 0.40
N THR A 42 -16.17 -3.89 -0.70
CA THR A 42 -15.05 -4.82 -0.75
C THR A 42 -13.85 -4.25 -0.01
N ILE A 43 -13.28 -5.07 0.88
CA ILE A 43 -12.11 -4.72 1.69
C ILE A 43 -10.96 -5.60 1.25
N ILE A 44 -9.86 -4.98 0.85
CA ILE A 44 -8.62 -5.68 0.52
C ILE A 44 -7.66 -5.58 1.70
N GLN A 45 -6.92 -6.66 1.93
CA GLN A 45 -5.90 -6.71 2.96
C GLN A 45 -4.57 -7.11 2.37
N CYS A 46 -3.52 -6.35 2.68
CA CYS A 46 -2.14 -6.73 2.40
C CYS A 46 -1.52 -7.35 3.67
N ASP A 47 -1.34 -8.67 3.66
CA ASP A 47 -0.78 -9.43 4.79
C ASP A 47 0.67 -9.87 4.60
N THR A 48 1.30 -9.46 3.49
CA THR A 48 2.72 -9.70 3.20
C THR A 48 3.59 -9.38 4.41
N GLN A 49 4.57 -10.18 4.74
CA GLN A 49 5.39 -9.90 5.92
C GLN A 49 6.18 -8.59 5.74
N GLY A 50 5.95 -7.61 6.62
CA GLY A 50 6.70 -6.35 6.68
C GLY A 50 7.90 -6.42 7.63
N SER A 51 8.46 -5.25 7.96
CA SER A 51 9.55 -5.15 8.94
C SER A 51 9.06 -5.21 10.39
N PHE A 52 9.93 -5.64 11.31
CA PHE A 52 9.71 -5.52 12.75
C PHE A 52 10.14 -4.16 13.32
N ARG A 53 10.35 -3.15 12.45
CA ARG A 53 10.81 -1.81 12.85
C ARG A 53 10.01 -0.70 12.18
N ARG A 54 9.48 0.19 13.02
CA ARG A 54 8.95 1.49 12.58
C ARG A 54 10.03 2.57 12.76
N CYS A 55 10.71 2.92 11.67
CA CYS A 55 11.48 4.16 11.56
C CYS A 55 10.61 5.29 10.98
N GLY A 56 10.94 6.54 11.32
CA GLY A 56 10.34 7.73 10.71
C GLY A 56 10.67 7.80 9.22
N GLY A 57 9.74 8.30 8.40
CA GLY A 57 9.90 8.45 6.95
C GLY A 57 9.41 7.27 6.10
N GLN A 58 9.03 6.13 6.69
CA GLN A 58 8.44 5.00 5.92
C GLN A 58 7.11 5.36 5.24
N GLY A 59 6.36 6.30 5.80
CA GLY A 59 5.14 6.83 5.18
C GLY A 59 5.45 7.59 3.89
N ASP A 60 6.55 8.35 3.89
CA ASP A 60 6.98 9.13 2.73
C ASP A 60 7.39 8.22 1.59
N VAL A 61 8.14 7.15 1.88
CA VAL A 61 8.49 6.12 0.89
C VAL A 61 7.23 5.49 0.29
N LEU A 62 6.24 5.12 1.12
CA LEU A 62 4.96 4.58 0.63
C LEU A 62 4.24 5.57 -0.29
N SER A 63 4.15 6.83 0.12
CA SER A 63 3.49 7.87 -0.66
C SER A 63 4.19 8.12 -2.00
N GLY A 64 5.52 8.01 -2.05
CA GLY A 64 6.29 8.11 -3.28
C GLY A 64 6.01 6.95 -4.25
N VAL A 65 5.93 5.72 -3.74
CA VAL A 65 5.56 4.54 -4.54
C VAL A 65 4.12 4.67 -5.07
N LEU A 66 3.17 5.05 -4.22
CA LEU A 66 1.79 5.35 -4.61
C LEU A 66 1.73 6.39 -5.74
N ALA A 67 2.40 7.53 -5.55
CA ALA A 67 2.42 8.62 -6.52
C ALA A 67 3.03 8.19 -7.87
N ALA A 68 4.09 7.36 -7.85
CA ALA A 68 4.69 6.82 -9.06
C ALA A 68 3.69 5.93 -9.84
N PHE A 69 2.99 5.03 -9.17
CA PHE A 69 1.96 4.20 -9.79
C PHE A 69 0.79 5.03 -10.33
N CYS A 70 0.29 6.01 -9.58
CA CYS A 70 -0.74 6.93 -10.07
C CYS A 70 -0.28 7.67 -11.33
N ALA A 71 0.95 8.19 -11.33
CA ALA A 71 1.49 8.91 -12.48
C ALA A 71 1.70 8.01 -13.71
N TRP A 72 2.13 6.77 -13.54
CA TRP A 72 2.23 5.82 -14.65
C TRP A 72 0.87 5.44 -15.21
N TYR A 73 -0.14 5.26 -14.34
CA TYR A 73 -1.48 4.98 -14.80
C TYR A 73 -2.08 6.14 -15.59
N HIS A 74 -2.03 7.38 -15.07
CA HIS A 74 -2.58 8.53 -15.79
C HIS A 74 -1.93 8.74 -17.17
N ARG A 75 -0.64 8.42 -17.29
CA ARG A 75 0.05 8.41 -18.60
C ARG A 75 -0.42 7.28 -19.52
N LYS A 76 -0.74 6.10 -18.98
CA LYS A 76 -1.26 4.97 -19.75
C LYS A 76 -2.70 5.20 -20.21
N ASP A 77 -3.54 5.80 -19.38
CA ASP A 77 -4.94 6.10 -19.72
C ASP A 77 -5.05 7.10 -20.87
N SER A 78 -4.09 8.04 -20.95
CA SER A 78 -3.89 8.93 -22.10
C SER A 78 -3.60 8.19 -23.43
N LEU A 79 -3.31 6.88 -23.38
CA LEU A 79 -2.90 6.03 -24.51
C LEU A 79 -3.92 4.90 -24.80
N HIS A 80 -5.16 4.98 -24.28
CA HIS A 80 -6.26 4.00 -24.33
C HIS A 80 -6.24 2.93 -23.24
N SER A 81 -7.22 2.97 -22.32
CA SER A 81 -7.76 1.79 -21.62
C SER A 81 -9.14 2.08 -21.02
N SER A 82 -10.06 1.11 -21.12
CA SER A 82 -11.46 1.18 -20.65
C SER A 82 -11.68 0.48 -19.30
N ALA A 83 -10.68 0.48 -18.42
CA ALA A 83 -10.81 -0.16 -17.11
C ALA A 83 -11.60 0.75 -16.15
N PRO A 84 -12.51 0.20 -15.32
CA PRO A 84 -13.21 0.98 -14.30
C PRO A 84 -12.21 1.67 -13.36
N GLU A 85 -12.33 2.98 -13.21
CA GLU A 85 -11.43 3.85 -12.44
C GLU A 85 -11.35 3.45 -10.95
N GLU A 86 -12.40 2.82 -10.42
CA GLU A 86 -12.51 2.41 -9.02
C GLU A 86 -11.59 1.23 -8.65
N ASP A 87 -11.48 0.23 -9.54
CA ASP A 87 -10.62 -0.94 -9.34
C ASP A 87 -9.14 -0.53 -9.30
N LEU A 88 -8.81 0.60 -9.93
CA LEU A 88 -7.45 1.07 -10.03
C LEU A 88 -6.92 1.61 -8.69
N GLY A 89 -7.62 2.55 -8.05
CA GLY A 89 -7.12 3.18 -6.83
C GLY A 89 -6.81 2.14 -5.76
N VAL A 90 -7.69 1.14 -5.66
CA VAL A 90 -7.53 -0.04 -4.80
C VAL A 90 -6.31 -0.88 -5.23
N SER A 91 -6.13 -1.14 -6.52
CA SER A 91 -4.97 -1.89 -7.05
C SER A 91 -3.64 -1.18 -6.79
N ILE A 92 -3.58 0.14 -7.01
CA ILE A 92 -2.40 0.97 -6.74
C ILE A 92 -2.07 0.97 -5.25
N ALA A 93 -3.09 1.11 -4.39
CA ALA A 93 -2.92 1.03 -2.95
C ALA A 93 -2.35 -0.32 -2.52
N PHE A 94 -2.88 -1.42 -3.07
CA PHE A 94 -2.39 -2.77 -2.77
C PHE A 94 -0.95 -2.98 -3.23
N ALA A 95 -0.63 -2.67 -4.49
CA ALA A 95 0.71 -2.82 -5.04
C ALA A 95 1.75 -2.03 -4.22
N SER A 96 1.41 -0.79 -3.86
CA SER A 96 2.30 0.07 -3.08
C SER A 96 2.51 -0.44 -1.66
N ALA A 97 1.44 -0.89 -0.99
CA ALA A 97 1.54 -1.54 0.32
C ALA A 97 2.44 -2.78 0.25
N HIS A 98 2.23 -3.64 -0.74
CA HIS A 98 2.98 -4.87 -0.94
C HIS A 98 4.48 -4.60 -1.11
N ILE A 99 4.84 -3.71 -2.04
CA ILE A 99 6.23 -3.32 -2.31
C ILE A 99 6.88 -2.71 -1.07
N LEU A 100 6.20 -1.79 -0.38
CA LEU A 100 6.76 -1.18 0.82
C LEU A 100 7.04 -2.22 1.90
N ARG A 101 6.15 -3.20 2.09
CA ARG A 101 6.31 -4.25 3.09
C ARG A 101 7.52 -5.14 2.77
N ILE A 102 7.69 -5.55 1.51
CA ILE A 102 8.88 -6.30 1.06
C ILE A 102 10.15 -5.47 1.26
N ALA A 103 10.17 -4.22 0.79
CA ALA A 103 11.32 -3.34 0.90
C ALA A 103 11.71 -3.09 2.37
N SER A 104 10.71 -2.88 3.23
CA SER A 104 10.92 -2.68 4.66
C SER A 104 11.47 -3.93 5.32
N ARG A 105 10.92 -5.12 5.00
CA ARG A 105 11.40 -6.39 5.55
C ARG A 105 12.88 -6.58 5.20
N LYS A 106 13.23 -6.38 3.94
CA LYS A 106 14.60 -6.52 3.45
C LYS A 106 15.55 -5.51 4.10
N ALA A 107 15.15 -4.24 4.19
CA ALA A 107 15.94 -3.23 4.88
C ALA A 107 16.17 -3.59 6.36
N PHE A 108 15.18 -4.19 7.02
CA PHE A 108 15.30 -4.65 8.40
C PHE A 108 16.22 -5.87 8.53
N GLU A 109 16.17 -6.82 7.59
CA GLU A 109 17.10 -7.96 7.56
C GLU A 109 18.56 -7.48 7.46
N LEU A 110 18.80 -6.39 6.72
CA LEU A 110 20.15 -5.82 6.52
C LEU A 110 20.63 -4.93 7.68
N LYS A 111 19.74 -4.12 8.27
CA LYS A 111 20.11 -3.05 9.22
C LYS A 111 19.62 -3.28 10.65
N GLY A 112 18.72 -4.24 10.84
CA GLY A 112 18.08 -4.52 12.12
C GLY A 112 17.51 -3.26 12.77
N ARG A 113 17.90 -2.99 14.02
CA ARG A 113 17.41 -1.84 14.79
C ARG A 113 17.87 -0.48 14.25
N SER A 114 18.96 -0.44 13.47
CA SER A 114 19.50 0.78 12.87
C SER A 114 18.78 1.23 11.59
N MET A 115 17.81 0.45 11.10
CA MET A 115 17.08 0.74 9.87
C MET A 115 16.43 2.14 9.87
N LEU A 116 16.67 2.88 8.79
CA LEU A 116 16.09 4.19 8.47
C LEU A 116 15.20 4.11 7.23
N ALA A 117 14.44 5.18 6.94
CA ALA A 117 13.61 5.25 5.73
C ALA A 117 14.43 5.21 4.43
N SER A 118 15.66 5.75 4.44
CA SER A 118 16.59 5.68 3.30
C SER A 118 17.01 4.24 2.98
N ASP A 119 17.12 3.38 3.99
CA ASP A 119 17.41 1.96 3.79
C ASP A 119 16.21 1.26 3.14
N VAL A 120 14.99 1.57 3.59
CA VAL A 120 13.76 1.07 2.97
C VAL A 120 13.66 1.51 1.52
N LEU A 121 13.91 2.80 1.23
CA LEU A 121 13.94 3.36 -0.12
C LEU A 121 14.95 2.62 -1.02
N SER A 122 16.14 2.32 -0.51
CA SER A 122 17.19 1.61 -1.25
C SER A 122 16.77 0.18 -1.64
N CYS A 123 15.83 -0.43 -0.90
CA CYS A 123 15.29 -1.76 -1.21
C CYS A 123 14.06 -1.73 -2.14
N VAL A 124 13.51 -0.57 -2.47
CA VAL A 124 12.31 -0.45 -3.34
C VAL A 124 12.53 -1.05 -4.73
N PRO A 125 13.65 -0.82 -5.44
CA PRO A 125 13.84 -1.37 -6.80
C PRO A 125 13.71 -2.89 -6.85
N GLU A 126 14.33 -3.58 -5.89
CA GLU A 126 14.27 -5.04 -5.84
C GLU A 126 12.90 -5.54 -5.39
N ALA A 127 12.30 -4.89 -4.38
CA ALA A 127 10.95 -5.22 -3.94
C ALA A 127 9.91 -5.07 -5.08
N PHE A 128 10.11 -4.07 -5.95
CA PHE A 128 9.31 -3.90 -7.15
C PHE A 128 9.47 -5.05 -8.13
N HIS A 129 10.70 -5.55 -8.34
CA HIS A 129 10.94 -6.72 -9.20
C HIS A 129 10.28 -7.98 -8.62
N THR A 130 10.41 -8.20 -7.31
CA THR A 130 9.74 -9.33 -6.62
C THR A 130 8.21 -9.25 -6.68
N PHE A 131 7.64 -8.06 -6.72
CA PHE A 131 6.19 -7.90 -6.87
C PHE A 131 5.68 -8.28 -8.27
N LEU A 132 6.50 -8.10 -9.30
CA LEU A 132 6.12 -8.36 -10.70
C LEU A 132 6.47 -9.78 -11.20
N SER A 133 7.30 -10.52 -10.47
CA SER A 133 7.68 -11.91 -10.77
C SER A 133 6.64 -12.90 -10.27
#